data_AF-A0A661P4I0-F1
#
_entry.id   AF-A0A661P4I0-F1
#
_cell.length_a   1.000
_cell.length_b   1.000
_cell.length_c   1.000
_cell.angle_alpha   90.00
_cell.angle_beta   90.00
_cell.angle_gamma   90.00
#
_symmetry.space_group_name_H-M   'P 1'
#
loop_
_entity.id
_entity.type
_entity.pdbx_description
1 polymer ?
#
loop_
_entity_poly.entity_id
_entity_poly.type
_entity_poly.pdbx_seq_one_letter_code
_entity_poly.pdbx_strand_id
1 'polypeptide(L)' 'MTKQITDDPAEIFLMLGLPEDYTTFRVYDYIYDFCQKFAVTYTGVYVNKDNDTVKITFPSEEERFKFALCL' A
#
# COMPACT_ATOMS: atom_id res chain seq x y z
N MET A 1 -29.59 14.45 2.74
CA MET A 1 -29.00 13.10 2.81
C MET A 1 -27.55 13.27 3.22
N THR A 2 -27.22 12.98 4.47
CA THR A 2 -25.83 12.91 4.94
C THR A 2 -25.18 11.72 4.25
N LYS A 3 -24.17 11.94 3.41
CA LYS A 3 -23.30 10.86 2.94
C LYS A 3 -22.69 10.23 4.20
N GLN A 4 -23.01 8.98 4.47
CA GLN A 4 -22.18 8.16 5.35
C GLN A 4 -20.81 8.11 4.65
N ILE A 5 -19.80 8.71 5.27
CA ILE A 5 -18.42 8.38 4.96
C ILE A 5 -18.28 7.00 5.60
N THR A 6 -18.36 5.94 4.82
CA THR A 6 -17.96 4.64 5.33
C THR A 6 -16.46 4.73 5.57
N ASP A 7 -16.03 4.48 6.81
CA ASP A 7 -14.63 4.25 7.19
C ASP A 7 -14.13 2.92 6.59
N ASP A 8 -14.48 2.66 5.32
CA ASP A 8 -14.01 1.48 4.62
C ASP A 8 -12.50 1.65 4.43
N PRO A 9 -11.69 0.64 4.83
CA PRO A 9 -10.26 0.70 4.64
C PRO A 9 -9.95 0.86 3.16
N ALA A 10 -9.15 1.88 2.83
CA ALA A 10 -8.84 2.21 1.44
C ALA A 10 -7.69 1.31 0.94
N GLU A 11 -7.76 0.81 -0.29
CA GLU A 11 -6.77 -0.15 -0.82
C GLU A 11 -6.11 0.32 -2.12
N ILE A 12 -4.82 0.00 -2.30
CA ILE A 12 -4.08 0.12 -3.56
C ILE A 12 -3.47 -1.23 -3.92
N PHE A 13 -3.48 -1.54 -5.22
CA PHE A 13 -2.81 -2.69 -5.81
C PHE A 13 -1.68 -2.19 -6.70
N LEU A 14 -0.45 -2.59 -6.38
CA LEU A 14 0.75 -2.27 -7.15
C LEU A 14 1.24 -3.51 -7.88
N MET A 15 1.49 -3.38 -9.18
CA MET A 15 2.40 -4.26 -9.89
C MET A 15 3.77 -3.62 -9.82
N LEU A 16 4.52 -3.99 -8.79
CA LEU A 16 5.94 -3.65 -8.74
C LEU A 16 6.58 -4.64 -9.72
N GLY A 17 7.33 -4.16 -10.72
CA GLY A 17 8.11 -5.03 -11.61
C GLY A 17 9.24 -5.68 -10.81
N LEU A 18 8.88 -6.61 -9.92
CA LEU A 18 9.79 -7.17 -8.93
C LEU A 18 10.76 -8.10 -9.66
N PRO A 19 12.07 -8.01 -9.37
CA PRO A 19 13.05 -8.91 -9.96
C PRO A 19 12.77 -10.35 -9.52
N GLU A 20 13.01 -11.36 -10.37
CA GLU A 20 12.64 -12.77 -10.13
C GLU A 20 13.08 -13.34 -8.76
N ASP A 21 14.11 -12.77 -8.13
CA ASP A 21 14.67 -13.18 -6.85
C ASP A 21 14.17 -12.35 -5.65
N TYR A 22 13.13 -11.54 -5.80
CA TYR A 22 12.63 -10.73 -4.70
C TYR A 22 12.12 -11.59 -3.54
N THR A 23 12.41 -11.15 -2.33
CA THR A 23 11.82 -11.73 -1.12
C THR A 23 10.65 -10.88 -0.68
N THR A 24 9.64 -11.52 -0.11
CA THR A 24 8.51 -10.81 0.51
C THR A 24 8.98 -9.82 1.56
N PHE A 25 10.04 -10.15 2.32
CA PHE A 25 10.69 -9.25 3.28
C PHE A 25 11.20 -7.95 2.64
N ARG A 26 11.87 -8.02 1.48
CA ARG A 26 12.32 -6.82 0.77
C ARG A 26 11.18 -5.91 0.33
N VAL A 27 10.04 -6.48 -0.05
CA VAL A 27 8.84 -5.71 -0.40
C VAL A 27 8.29 -5.00 0.83
N TYR A 28 8.25 -5.69 1.99
CA TYR A 28 7.84 -5.06 3.24
C TYR A 28 8.78 -3.92 3.65
N ASP A 29 10.10 -4.13 3.57
CA ASP A 29 11.09 -3.09 3.90
C ASP A 29 10.92 -1.88 2.98
N TYR A 30 10.75 -2.09 1.67
CA TYR A 30 10.52 -1.02 0.71
C TYR A 30 9.25 -0.21 1.04
N ILE A 31 8.12 -0.88 1.29
CA ILE A 31 6.87 -0.18 1.63
C ILE A 31 6.99 0.53 2.98
N TYR A 32 7.65 -0.07 3.96
CA TYR A 32 7.89 0.54 5.26
C TYR A 32 8.73 1.82 5.14
N ASP A 33 9.90 1.73 4.49
CA ASP A 33 10.82 2.87 4.31
C ASP A 33 10.16 3.99 3.49
N PHE A 34 9.42 3.63 2.44
CA PHE A 34 8.68 4.59 1.63
C PHE A 34 7.63 5.32 2.47
N CYS A 35 6.78 4.58 3.19
CA CYS A 35 5.74 5.17 4.03
C CYS A 35 6.33 6.02 5.16
N GLN A 36 7.44 5.60 5.79
CA GLN A 36 8.17 6.40 6.78
C GLN A 36 8.69 7.71 6.18
N LYS A 37 9.34 7.64 5.01
CA LYS A 37 9.91 8.82 4.33
C LYS A 37 8.87 9.88 4.01
N PHE A 38 7.66 9.47 3.65
CA PHE A 38 6.58 10.37 3.24
C PHE A 38 5.51 10.58 4.31
N ALA A 39 5.73 10.09 5.54
CA ALA A 39 4.79 10.18 6.65
C ALA A 39 3.38 9.66 6.30
N VAL A 40 3.32 8.51 5.61
CA VAL A 40 2.09 7.81 5.23
C VAL A 40 1.83 6.67 6.22
N THR A 41 0.60 6.56 6.70
CA THR A 41 0.15 5.48 7.58
C THR A 41 -0.58 4.40 6.79
N TYR A 42 -0.18 3.14 6.95
CA TYR A 42 -0.88 1.98 6.39
C TYR A 42 -1.26 1.00 7.51
N THR A 43 -2.26 0.17 7.26
CA THR A 43 -2.78 -0.84 8.20
C THR A 43 -2.42 -2.26 7.81
N GLY A 44 -2.06 -2.52 6.55
CA GLY A 44 -1.63 -3.83 6.10
C GLY A 44 -0.93 -3.83 4.75
N VAL A 45 -0.06 -4.82 4.55
CA VAL A 45 0.61 -5.10 3.28
C VAL A 45 0.52 -6.60 3.00
N TYR A 46 0.04 -6.96 1.81
CA TYR A 46 -0.09 -8.33 1.33
C TYR A 46 0.61 -8.46 -0.01
N VAL A 47 1.45 -9.49 -0.15
CA VAL A 47 2.22 -9.74 -1.37
C VAL A 47 1.71 -11.04 -1.99
N ASN A 48 1.19 -10.95 -3.21
CA ASN A 48 0.83 -12.10 -4.01
C ASN A 48 1.97 -12.44 -4.97
N LYS A 49 2.61 -13.59 -4.75
CA LYS A 49 3.71 -14.08 -5.59
C LYS A 49 3.24 -14.72 -6.90
N ASP A 50 1.98 -15.12 -7.00
CA ASP A 50 1.47 -15.79 -8.20
C ASP A 50 1.31 -14.81 -9.37
N ASN A 51 1.18 -13.51 -9.07
CA ASN A 51 0.94 -12.46 -10.05
C ASN A 51 1.71 -11.16 -9.76
N ASP A 52 2.77 -11.24 -8.96
CA ASP A 52 3.66 -10.12 -8.57
C ASP A 52 2.93 -8.84 -8.15
N THR A 53 1.81 -9.01 -7.45
CA THR A 53 0.97 -7.91 -6.99
C THR A 53 1.13 -7.67 -5.50
N VAL A 54 1.29 -6.41 -5.12
CA VAL A 54 1.30 -5.96 -3.73
C VAL A 54 0.02 -5.19 -3.45
N LYS A 55 -0.76 -5.65 -2.47
CA LYS A 55 -1.91 -4.94 -1.92
C LYS A 55 -1.49 -4.20 -0.66
N ILE A 56 -1.80 -2.91 -0.58
CA ILE A 56 -1.59 -2.08 0.60
C ILE A 56 -2.93 -1.55 1.06
N THR A 57 -3.22 -1.70 2.35
CA THR A 57 -4.44 -1.23 2.99
C THR A 57 -4.12 -0.03 3.87
N PHE A 58 -4.95 1.00 3.80
CA PHE A 58 -4.80 2.27 4.49
C PHE A 58 -5.97 2.51 5.45
N PRO A 59 -5.76 3.26 6.55
CA PRO A 59 -6.82 3.60 7.47
C PRO A 59 -7.83 4.60 6.89
N SER A 60 -7.49 5.30 5.81
CA SER A 60 -8.37 6.27 5.15
C SER A 60 -8.01 6.50 3.68
N GLU A 61 -8.97 7.05 2.93
CA GLU A 61 -8.76 7.55 1.56
C GLU A 61 -7.68 8.64 1.49
N GLU A 62 -7.55 9.46 2.54
CA GLU A 62 -6.52 10.50 2.61
C GLU A 62 -5.12 9.89 2.64
N GLU A 63 -4.88 8.87 3.46
CA GLU A 63 -3.58 8.18 3.53
C GLU A 63 -3.27 7.44 2.23
N ARG A 64 -4.27 6.80 1.64
CA ARG A 64 -4.15 6.17 0.31
C ARG A 64 -3.79 7.21 -0.77
N PHE A 65 -4.41 8.37 -0.73
CA PHE A 65 -4.14 9.45 -1.69
C PHE A 65 -2.75 10.05 -1.49
N LYS A 66 -2.32 10.29 -0.24
CA LYS A 66 -0.94 10.71 0.08
C LYS A 66 0.07 9.72 -0.47
N PHE A 67 -0.15 8.42 -0.25
CA PHE A 67 0.71 7.37 -0.79
C PHE A 67 0.80 7.44 -2.32
N ALA A 68 -0.33 7.52 -3.01
CA ALA A 68 -0.40 7.57 -4.47
C ALA A 68 0.30 8.80 -5.07
N LEU A 69 0.25 9.96 -4.38
CA LEU A 69 0.96 11.17 -4.81
C LEU A 69 2.48 11.07 -4.65
N CYS A 70 2.98 10.18 -3.79
CA CYS A 70 4.42 10.04 -3.52
C CYS A 70 5.11 9.01 -4.42
N LEU A 71 4.34 8.14 -5.10
CA LEU A 71 4.83 7.13 -6.03
C LEU A 71 5.30 7.77 -7.35
#